data_AF-A0A6G3ZWP1-F1
#
_entry.id   AF-A0A6G3ZWP1-F1
#
_cell.length_a   1.000
_cell.length_b   1.000
_cell.length_c   1.000
_cell.angle_alpha   90.00
_cell.angle_beta   90.00
_cell.angle_gamma   90.00
#
_symmetry.space_group_name_H-M   'P 1'
#
loop_
_entity.id
_entity.type
_entity.pdbx_description
1 polymer ?
#
loop_
_entity_poly.entity_id
_entity_poly.type
_entity_poly.pdbx_seq_one_letter_code
_entity_poly.pdbx_strand_id
1 'polypeptide(L)'
;MKDKMKGLIVGLTIGSLLSGTAAFAASSQIDVAFRNLKYMFDGVEKAPAEGKGFIYEGSTYVPLKFVSEALGKAVEWDETNETIWIGSNPSHIVATYKGGKVTKGEFETYLALQTFFYPDYASSQNDPEFQQYIVKELIQNRILSSKASETDLAAAKDSASKQIAAWKTKITESAAVDQLKQIKLTEADLYNSIVESLSVQSYINSSISDEQLKAKYDEILKANEGAYTIASLRHILIGLNDSATQKVLRTKEEALARAKEVQQKLKNGEDFTSLAKTYSDDPGSKDNGGLYSDVEVSQWVAGFKKAAISLTLNTISDPVETEFGYHVMKVESRSVKTFDSVKAQIKNELSQEHSQAFMEKELPALIEKIDLGQ
;
A
#
# COMPACT_ATOMS: atom_id res chain seq x y z
N MET A 1 -73.51 16.53 17.32
CA MET A 1 -73.26 15.42 18.26
C MET A 1 -73.25 14.14 17.45
N LYS A 2 -72.07 13.53 17.24
CA LYS A 2 -71.66 12.21 17.79
C LYS A 2 -72.60 11.05 17.38
N ASP A 3 -72.18 9.86 16.96
CA ASP A 3 -70.92 9.25 16.53
C ASP A 3 -71.27 7.76 16.20
N LYS A 4 -70.31 7.01 15.66
CA LYS A 4 -70.17 5.53 15.62
C LYS A 4 -70.47 4.81 14.29
N MET A 5 -69.44 4.85 13.45
CA MET A 5 -69.01 3.74 12.58
C MET A 5 -68.74 2.47 13.39
N LYS A 6 -69.22 1.32 12.91
CA LYS A 6 -68.86 -0.02 13.38
C LYS A 6 -67.62 -0.50 12.63
N GLY A 7 -66.52 -0.73 13.35
CA GLY A 7 -65.33 -1.41 12.83
C GLY A 7 -65.51 -2.93 12.84
N LEU A 8 -65.22 -3.57 11.71
CA LEU A 8 -65.22 -5.02 11.52
C LEU A 8 -63.88 -5.58 12.04
N ILE A 9 -63.92 -6.40 13.09
CA ILE A 9 -62.76 -7.16 13.59
C ILE A 9 -62.75 -8.49 12.85
N VAL A 10 -61.76 -8.71 11.98
CA VAL A 10 -61.49 -10.01 11.37
C VAL A 10 -60.38 -10.67 12.19
N GLY A 11 -60.77 -11.59 13.07
CA GLY A 11 -59.84 -12.47 13.76
C GLY A 11 -59.49 -13.66 12.87
N LEU A 12 -58.21 -13.88 12.62
CA LEU A 12 -57.69 -15.01 11.85
C LEU A 12 -57.16 -16.05 12.85
N THR A 13 -57.94 -17.09 13.13
CA THR A 13 -57.57 -18.21 13.99
C THR A 13 -56.96 -19.33 13.16
N ILE A 14 -55.68 -19.63 13.36
CA ILE A 14 -55.04 -20.87 12.90
C ILE A 14 -54.68 -21.69 14.14
N GLY A 15 -55.19 -22.91 14.23
CA GLY A 15 -54.80 -23.86 15.28
C GLY A 15 -55.66 -25.11 15.31
N SER A 16 -55.20 -26.17 14.64
CA SER A 16 -55.72 -27.52 14.68
C SER A 16 -55.65 -28.16 16.08
N LEU A 17 -56.75 -28.78 16.51
CA LEU A 17 -56.86 -29.58 17.73
C LEU A 17 -56.09 -30.90 17.62
N LEU A 18 -55.18 -31.17 18.56
CA LEU A 18 -54.87 -32.52 19.05
C LEU A 18 -54.54 -32.44 20.54
N SER A 19 -55.27 -33.23 21.33
CA SER A 19 -55.35 -33.22 22.77
C SER A 19 -54.15 -33.85 23.47
N GLY A 20 -53.42 -33.05 24.24
CA GLY A 20 -52.51 -33.46 25.31
C GLY A 20 -52.47 -32.30 26.30
N THR A 21 -52.50 -32.59 27.62
CA THR A 21 -52.62 -31.58 28.68
C THR A 21 -51.59 -30.46 28.55
N ALA A 22 -52.01 -29.34 27.95
CA ALA A 22 -51.19 -28.15 27.81
C ALA A 22 -51.40 -27.28 29.05
N ALA A 23 -50.30 -26.92 29.71
CA ALA A 23 -50.30 -25.74 30.57
C ALA A 23 -50.75 -24.55 29.70
N PHE A 24 -51.91 -23.97 29.98
CA PHE A 24 -52.30 -22.72 29.34
C PHE A 24 -51.39 -21.62 29.88
N ALA A 25 -50.36 -21.28 29.09
CA ALA A 25 -49.74 -19.97 29.23
C ALA A 25 -50.87 -18.94 29.09
N ALA A 26 -51.02 -18.04 30.06
CA ALA A 26 -51.93 -16.92 29.93
C ALA A 26 -51.51 -16.14 28.67
N SER A 27 -52.29 -16.27 27.59
CA SER A 27 -52.03 -15.52 26.37
C SER A 27 -52.44 -14.08 26.62
N SER A 28 -51.47 -13.20 26.82
CA SER A 28 -51.69 -11.76 26.72
C SER A 28 -52.10 -11.45 25.29
N GLN A 29 -53.39 -11.18 25.08
CA GLN A 29 -53.90 -10.75 23.79
C GLN A 29 -53.50 -9.28 23.57
N ILE A 30 -52.75 -9.02 22.50
CA ILE A 30 -52.29 -7.67 22.15
C ILE A 30 -53.29 -7.08 21.15
N ASP A 31 -53.99 -6.03 21.54
CA ASP A 31 -54.91 -5.31 20.66
C ASP A 31 -54.19 -4.22 19.87
N VAL A 32 -54.06 -4.41 18.56
CA VAL A 32 -53.44 -3.43 17.65
C VAL A 32 -54.48 -2.81 16.72
N ALA A 33 -54.32 -1.52 16.40
CA ALA A 33 -55.17 -0.80 15.46
C ALA A 33 -54.42 -0.52 14.15
N PHE A 34 -54.93 -1.07 13.04
CA PHE A 34 -54.45 -0.74 11.70
C PHE A 34 -55.20 0.48 11.16
N ARG A 35 -54.45 1.51 10.73
CA ARG A 35 -54.99 2.71 10.08
C ARG A 35 -54.26 2.94 8.76
N ASN A 36 -54.84 3.77 7.88
CA ASN A 36 -54.15 4.26 6.69
C ASN A 36 -53.13 5.33 7.12
N LEU A 37 -51.89 4.87 7.35
CA LEU A 37 -50.77 5.73 7.71
C LEU A 37 -50.10 6.24 6.43
N LYS A 38 -49.74 7.52 6.42
CA LYS A 38 -48.89 8.13 5.38
C LYS A 38 -47.49 8.27 5.91
N TYR A 39 -46.49 7.80 5.17
CA TYR A 39 -45.10 7.87 5.57
C TYR A 39 -44.37 8.88 4.70
N MET A 40 -43.89 9.98 5.31
CA MET A 40 -43.21 11.05 4.59
C MET A 40 -41.71 11.02 4.89
N PHE A 41 -40.88 10.90 3.86
CA PHE A 41 -39.43 10.95 3.94
C PHE A 41 -38.93 12.08 3.05
N ASP A 42 -38.30 13.10 3.66
CA ASP A 42 -37.80 14.29 2.95
C ASP A 42 -38.85 14.94 2.02
N GLY A 43 -40.11 14.99 2.49
CA GLY A 43 -41.24 15.56 1.75
C GLY A 43 -41.88 14.62 0.72
N VAL A 44 -41.36 13.40 0.54
CA VAL A 44 -41.89 12.40 -0.40
C VAL A 44 -42.67 11.32 0.35
N GLU A 45 -43.90 11.05 -0.07
CA GLU A 45 -44.70 9.94 0.47
C GLU A 45 -44.14 8.60 -0.03
N LYS A 46 -43.76 7.70 0.89
CA LYS A 46 -43.28 6.34 0.61
C LYS A 46 -44.18 5.31 1.29
N ALA A 47 -44.14 4.06 0.83
CA ALA A 47 -44.88 2.95 1.43
C ALA A 47 -43.99 1.71 1.61
N PRO A 48 -44.18 0.92 2.68
CA PRO A 48 -43.46 -0.32 2.87
C PRO A 48 -43.82 -1.34 1.79
N ALA A 49 -42.81 -2.03 1.24
CA ALA A 49 -43.02 -3.15 0.32
C ALA A 49 -43.62 -4.37 1.03
N GLU A 50 -43.21 -4.61 2.27
CA GLU A 50 -43.68 -5.68 3.14
C GLU A 50 -44.00 -5.18 4.55
N GLY A 51 -45.02 -5.77 5.17
CA GLY A 51 -45.53 -5.34 6.46
C GLY A 51 -46.40 -4.08 6.38
N LYS A 52 -47.04 -3.73 7.50
CA LYS A 52 -47.89 -2.53 7.63
C LYS A 52 -47.63 -1.93 9.00
N GLY A 53 -47.60 -0.61 9.09
CA GLY A 53 -47.57 0.05 10.39
C GLY A 53 -48.89 -0.17 11.14
N PHE A 54 -48.81 -0.22 12.46
CA PHE A 54 -49.96 -0.38 13.34
C PHE A 54 -49.81 0.51 14.57
N ILE A 55 -50.91 0.76 15.26
CA ILE A 55 -50.93 1.54 16.49
C ILE A 55 -51.17 0.57 17.65
N TYR A 56 -50.26 0.56 18.61
CA TYR A 56 -50.38 -0.22 19.84
C TYR A 56 -50.13 0.71 21.03
N GLU A 57 -51.05 0.72 22.00
CA GLU A 57 -51.01 1.60 23.18
C GLU A 57 -50.74 3.08 22.83
N GLY A 58 -51.36 3.58 21.77
CA GLY A 58 -51.19 4.96 21.30
C GLY A 58 -49.87 5.24 20.57
N SER A 59 -48.96 4.28 20.51
CA SER A 59 -47.69 4.37 19.79
C SER A 59 -47.81 3.80 18.37
N THR A 60 -47.24 4.49 17.39
CA THR A 60 -47.22 4.00 15.99
C THR A 60 -45.97 3.18 15.76
N TYR A 61 -46.14 1.91 15.43
CA TYR A 61 -45.09 0.98 15.05
C TYR A 61 -45.02 0.90 13.53
N VAL A 62 -43.82 0.96 12.99
CA VAL A 62 -43.56 0.97 11.54
C VAL A 62 -42.47 -0.06 11.24
N PRO A 63 -42.53 -0.80 10.11
CA PRO A 63 -41.48 -1.77 9.78
C PRO A 63 -40.10 -1.10 9.72
N LEU A 64 -39.17 -1.60 10.54
CA LEU A 64 -37.82 -1.04 10.67
C LEU A 64 -37.07 -1.02 9.33
N LYS A 65 -37.15 -2.13 8.58
CA LYS A 65 -36.54 -2.26 7.25
C LYS A 65 -37.00 -1.16 6.30
N PHE A 66 -38.31 -0.90 6.25
CA PHE A 66 -38.86 0.19 5.45
C PHE A 66 -38.31 1.56 5.84
N VAL A 67 -38.31 1.89 7.13
CA VAL A 67 -37.80 3.18 7.61
C VAL A 67 -36.32 3.34 7.26
N SER A 68 -35.52 2.30 7.47
CA SER A 68 -34.09 2.29 7.19
C SER A 68 -33.78 2.43 5.69
N GLU A 69 -34.41 1.62 4.85
CA GLU A 69 -34.21 1.65 3.39
C GLU A 69 -34.69 2.98 2.80
N ALA A 70 -35.78 3.53 3.32
CA ALA A 70 -36.27 4.85 2.94
C ALA A 70 -35.26 5.97 3.24
N LEU A 71 -34.37 5.77 4.23
CA LEU A 71 -33.25 6.62 4.61
C LEU A 71 -31.91 6.17 3.97
N GLY A 72 -31.93 5.21 3.04
CA GLY A 72 -30.74 4.73 2.33
C GLY A 72 -29.79 3.88 3.19
N LYS A 73 -30.30 3.24 4.25
CA LYS A 73 -29.52 2.35 5.11
C LYS A 73 -30.01 0.91 4.96
N ALA A 74 -29.09 -0.02 4.76
CA ALA A 74 -29.39 -1.45 4.74
C ALA A 74 -29.78 -1.94 6.14
N VAL A 75 -30.63 -2.98 6.18
CA VAL A 75 -30.94 -3.71 7.41
C VAL A 75 -30.51 -5.15 7.26
N GLU A 76 -29.66 -5.62 8.17
CA GLU A 76 -29.16 -6.99 8.21
C GLU A 76 -29.62 -7.66 9.51
N TRP A 77 -30.08 -8.90 9.42
CA TRP A 77 -30.46 -9.73 10.57
C TRP A 77 -29.36 -10.75 10.83
N ASP A 78 -28.75 -10.65 12.00
CA ASP A 78 -27.85 -11.66 12.54
C ASP A 78 -28.67 -12.63 13.40
N GLU A 79 -29.01 -13.78 12.81
CA GLU A 79 -29.79 -14.83 13.48
C GLU A 79 -29.07 -15.44 14.69
N THR A 80 -27.73 -15.47 14.69
CA THR A 80 -26.96 -16.12 15.75
C THR A 80 -26.98 -15.29 17.04
N ASN A 81 -26.89 -13.98 16.90
CA ASN A 81 -26.86 -13.05 18.03
C ASN A 81 -28.19 -12.34 18.27
N GLU A 82 -29.24 -12.76 17.55
CA GLU A 82 -30.55 -12.10 17.54
C GLU A 82 -30.46 -10.56 17.38
N THR A 83 -29.53 -10.10 16.52
CA THR A 83 -29.16 -8.69 16.40
C THR A 83 -29.60 -8.12 15.05
N ILE A 84 -30.21 -6.93 15.08
CA ILE A 84 -30.56 -6.18 13.87
C ILE A 84 -29.54 -5.07 13.65
N TRP A 85 -28.82 -5.10 12.54
CA TRP A 85 -27.91 -4.04 12.12
C TRP A 85 -28.61 -3.07 11.18
N ILE A 86 -28.40 -1.77 11.40
CA ILE A 86 -28.88 -0.69 10.55
C ILE A 86 -27.67 0.06 10.01
N GLY A 87 -27.45 0.03 8.70
CA GLY A 87 -26.26 0.61 8.07
C GLY A 87 -25.08 -0.35 8.02
N SER A 88 -23.98 -0.04 8.72
CA SER A 88 -22.76 -0.86 8.66
C SER A 88 -22.79 -1.96 9.72
N ASN A 89 -22.56 -3.20 9.29
CA ASN A 89 -22.30 -4.34 10.16
C ASN A 89 -20.80 -4.68 10.12
N PRO A 90 -20.00 -4.33 11.16
CA PRO A 90 -18.57 -4.63 11.19
C PRO A 90 -18.27 -6.14 11.26
N SER A 91 -19.24 -6.96 11.67
CA SER A 91 -19.11 -8.42 11.73
C SER A 91 -19.42 -9.11 10.40
N HIS A 92 -19.95 -8.38 9.41
CA HIS A 92 -20.25 -8.93 8.09
C HIS A 92 -18.99 -9.51 7.44
N ILE A 93 -19.07 -10.72 6.88
CA ILE A 93 -17.92 -11.39 6.25
C ILE A 93 -17.73 -10.86 4.83
N VAL A 94 -16.65 -10.11 4.60
CA VAL A 94 -16.32 -9.53 3.29
C VAL A 94 -15.33 -10.38 2.49
N ALA A 95 -14.65 -11.32 3.13
CA ALA A 95 -13.87 -12.33 2.42
C ALA A 95 -13.79 -13.65 3.19
N THR A 96 -13.70 -14.75 2.46
CA THR A 96 -13.39 -16.09 2.99
C THR A 96 -12.24 -16.68 2.18
N TYR A 97 -11.31 -17.33 2.86
CA TYR A 97 -10.14 -17.96 2.27
C TYR A 97 -9.78 -19.21 3.07
N LYS A 98 -8.96 -20.09 2.47
CA LYS A 98 -8.46 -21.29 3.15
C LYS A 98 -7.67 -20.89 4.40
N GLY A 99 -8.26 -21.15 5.56
CA GLY A 99 -7.66 -20.84 6.86
C GLY A 99 -8.31 -19.66 7.60
N GLY A 100 -9.30 -18.96 7.01
CA GLY A 100 -9.95 -17.88 7.74
C GLY A 100 -11.01 -17.09 6.98
N LYS A 101 -11.46 -16.03 7.65
CA LYS A 101 -12.42 -15.05 7.14
C LYS A 101 -11.88 -13.65 7.39
N VAL A 102 -12.40 -12.67 6.68
CA VAL A 102 -12.19 -11.23 6.93
C VAL A 102 -13.55 -10.61 7.16
N THR A 103 -13.73 -9.92 8.27
CA THR A 103 -14.93 -9.12 8.53
C THR A 103 -14.80 -7.72 7.94
N LYS A 104 -15.92 -7.04 7.75
CA LYS A 104 -15.96 -5.66 7.27
C LYS A 104 -15.17 -4.72 8.18
N GLY A 105 -15.30 -4.88 9.49
CA GLY A 105 -14.56 -4.09 10.47
C GLY A 105 -13.05 -4.32 10.37
N GLU A 106 -12.61 -5.57 10.19
CA GLU A 106 -11.19 -5.89 9.99
C GLU A 106 -10.64 -5.25 8.70
N PHE A 107 -11.41 -5.32 7.61
CA PHE A 107 -11.04 -4.69 6.35
C PHE A 107 -10.97 -3.16 6.46
N GLU A 108 -11.96 -2.52 7.07
CA GLU A 108 -11.99 -1.06 7.27
C GLU A 108 -10.82 -0.59 8.16
N THR A 109 -10.52 -1.32 9.24
CA THR A 109 -9.35 -1.05 10.09
C THR A 109 -8.05 -1.19 9.31
N TYR A 110 -7.91 -2.24 8.50
CA TYR A 110 -6.71 -2.44 7.69
C TYR A 110 -6.55 -1.36 6.61
N LEU A 111 -7.63 -0.96 5.93
CA LEU A 111 -7.63 0.13 4.96
C LEU A 111 -7.23 1.47 5.61
N ALA A 112 -7.71 1.74 6.83
CA ALA A 112 -7.32 2.92 7.60
C ALA A 112 -5.82 2.87 7.99
N LEU A 113 -5.30 1.70 8.38
CA LEU A 113 -3.87 1.50 8.64
C LEU A 113 -3.01 1.75 7.38
N GLN A 114 -3.45 1.25 6.22
CA GLN A 114 -2.75 1.47 4.96
C GLN A 114 -2.71 2.95 4.59
N THR A 115 -3.81 3.68 4.79
CA THR A 115 -3.86 5.13 4.58
C THR A 115 -3.00 5.90 5.60
N PHE A 116 -2.87 5.38 6.83
CA PHE A 116 -2.01 5.97 7.86
C PHE A 116 -0.51 5.85 7.50
N PHE A 117 -0.06 4.68 7.03
CA PHE A 117 1.33 4.47 6.62
C PHE A 117 1.65 5.05 5.25
N TYR A 118 0.67 5.08 4.34
CA TYR A 118 0.79 5.55 2.96
C TYR A 118 -0.29 6.60 2.66
N PRO A 119 -0.09 7.87 3.06
CA PRO A 119 -1.09 8.92 2.88
C PRO A 119 -1.59 9.12 1.43
N ASP A 120 -0.77 8.78 0.44
CA ASP A 120 -1.12 8.86 -0.98
C ASP A 120 -2.32 7.96 -1.35
N TYR A 121 -2.56 6.88 -0.58
CA TYR A 121 -3.68 5.98 -0.77
C TYR A 121 -5.05 6.62 -0.44
N ALA A 122 -5.09 7.75 0.28
CA ALA A 122 -6.33 8.43 0.64
C ALA A 122 -7.20 8.81 -0.58
N SER A 123 -6.54 9.09 -1.71
CA SER A 123 -7.22 9.41 -2.99
C SER A 123 -7.91 8.20 -3.64
N SER A 124 -7.43 6.99 -3.36
CA SER A 124 -7.86 5.74 -3.99
C SER A 124 -8.70 4.85 -3.06
N GLN A 125 -8.91 5.25 -1.80
CA GLN A 125 -9.59 4.42 -0.78
C GLN A 125 -11.02 3.96 -1.15
N ASN A 126 -11.69 4.68 -2.05
CA ASN A 126 -13.03 4.36 -2.53
C ASN A 126 -13.03 3.66 -3.91
N ASP A 127 -11.86 3.44 -4.51
CA ASP A 127 -11.73 2.74 -5.78
C ASP A 127 -11.97 1.23 -5.58
N PRO A 128 -12.91 0.61 -6.31
CA PRO A 128 -13.18 -0.83 -6.21
C PRO A 128 -11.97 -1.74 -6.40
N GLU A 129 -11.10 -1.44 -7.38
CA GLU A 129 -9.92 -2.25 -7.66
C GLU A 129 -8.88 -2.10 -6.56
N PHE A 130 -8.73 -0.88 -6.02
CA PHE A 130 -7.87 -0.64 -4.88
C PHE A 130 -8.38 -1.40 -3.64
N GLN A 131 -9.67 -1.34 -3.34
CA GLN A 131 -10.26 -2.08 -2.22
C GLN A 131 -10.09 -3.60 -2.38
N GLN A 132 -10.24 -4.12 -3.61
CA GLN A 132 -9.95 -5.51 -3.94
C GLN A 132 -8.47 -5.88 -3.73
N TYR A 133 -7.55 -4.97 -4.06
CA TYR A 133 -6.12 -5.15 -3.78
C TYR A 133 -5.85 -5.17 -2.26
N ILE A 134 -6.39 -4.21 -1.50
CA ILE A 134 -6.16 -4.10 -0.06
C ILE A 134 -6.71 -5.30 0.73
N VAL A 135 -7.89 -5.82 0.37
CA VAL A 135 -8.41 -7.04 1.05
C VAL A 135 -7.56 -8.27 0.72
N LYS A 136 -7.00 -8.37 -0.49
CA LYS A 136 -6.06 -9.45 -0.85
C LYS A 136 -4.75 -9.32 -0.08
N GLU A 137 -4.23 -8.11 0.06
CA GLU A 137 -3.03 -7.84 0.85
C GLU A 137 -3.23 -8.22 2.34
N LEU A 138 -4.38 -7.89 2.92
CA LEU A 138 -4.75 -8.32 4.27
C LEU A 138 -4.75 -9.85 4.40
N ILE A 139 -5.39 -10.55 3.48
CA ILE A 139 -5.44 -12.03 3.49
C ILE A 139 -4.04 -12.62 3.35
N GLN A 140 -3.22 -12.08 2.45
CA GLN A 140 -1.83 -12.48 2.29
C GLN A 140 -1.04 -12.31 3.58
N ASN A 141 -1.15 -11.15 4.23
CA ASN A 141 -0.42 -10.88 5.46
C ASN A 141 -0.82 -11.82 6.58
N ARG A 142 -2.11 -12.14 6.72
CA ARG A 142 -2.58 -13.17 7.67
C ARG A 142 -1.98 -14.54 7.38
N ILE A 143 -2.00 -14.97 6.11
CA ILE A 143 -1.48 -16.28 5.73
C ILE A 143 0.03 -16.35 5.97
N LEU A 144 0.80 -15.36 5.50
CA LEU A 144 2.26 -15.40 5.59
C LEU A 144 2.74 -15.18 7.03
N SER A 145 2.11 -14.31 7.80
CA SER A 145 2.47 -14.09 9.21
C SER A 145 2.20 -15.32 10.07
N SER A 146 1.15 -16.10 9.76
CA SER A 146 0.85 -17.36 10.45
C SER A 146 1.93 -18.43 10.28
N LYS A 147 2.81 -18.28 9.28
CA LYS A 147 3.93 -19.18 9.02
C LYS A 147 5.22 -18.77 9.74
N ALA A 148 5.25 -17.60 10.37
CA ALA A 148 6.41 -17.14 11.12
C ALA A 148 6.66 -18.06 12.35
N SER A 149 7.94 -18.28 12.68
CA SER A 149 8.28 -19.07 13.87
C SER A 149 7.92 -18.33 15.16
N GLU A 150 7.81 -19.03 16.29
CA GLU A 150 7.59 -18.39 17.59
C GLU A 150 8.70 -17.38 17.94
N THR A 151 9.94 -17.66 17.53
CA THR A 151 11.08 -16.76 17.71
C THR A 151 10.93 -15.49 16.86
N ASP A 152 10.53 -15.63 15.60
CA ASP A 152 10.29 -14.48 14.71
C ASP A 152 9.13 -13.62 15.23
N LEU A 153 8.06 -14.24 15.70
CA LEU A 153 6.91 -13.55 16.28
C LEU A 153 7.31 -12.77 17.55
N ALA A 154 8.15 -13.35 18.42
CA ALA A 154 8.66 -12.66 19.60
C ALA A 154 9.51 -11.44 19.22
N ALA A 155 10.39 -11.57 18.22
CA ALA A 155 11.20 -10.47 17.71
C ALA A 155 10.35 -9.36 17.07
N ALA A 156 9.31 -9.73 16.31
CA ALA A 156 8.36 -8.79 15.72
C ALA A 156 7.62 -7.99 16.80
N LYS A 157 7.17 -8.64 17.88
CA LYS A 157 6.51 -7.99 19.03
C LYS A 157 7.41 -6.99 19.76
N ASP A 158 8.67 -7.34 19.97
CA ASP A 158 9.66 -6.44 20.57
C ASP A 158 9.93 -5.22 19.67
N SER A 159 10.16 -5.46 18.37
CA SER A 159 10.39 -4.39 17.39
C SER A 159 9.18 -3.47 17.23
N ALA A 160 7.95 -4.01 17.19
CA ALA A 160 6.72 -3.22 17.12
C ALA A 160 6.58 -2.28 18.33
N SER A 161 6.87 -2.77 19.53
CA SER A 161 6.86 -1.97 20.76
C SER A 161 7.84 -0.80 20.68
N LYS A 162 9.06 -1.06 20.19
CA LYS A 162 10.11 -0.04 20.00
C LYS A 162 9.72 0.99 18.94
N GLN A 163 9.15 0.57 17.83
CA GLN A 163 8.72 1.47 16.75
C GLN A 163 7.60 2.40 17.21
N ILE A 164 6.59 1.89 17.93
CA ILE A 164 5.52 2.72 18.48
C ILE A 164 6.04 3.72 19.51
N ALA A 165 6.94 3.29 20.41
CA ALA A 165 7.56 4.19 21.38
C ALA A 165 8.38 5.31 20.71
N ALA A 166 9.16 4.97 19.67
CA ALA A 166 9.93 5.94 18.89
C ALA A 166 9.01 6.92 18.14
N TRP A 167 7.93 6.43 17.52
CA TRP A 167 6.93 7.26 16.85
C TRP A 167 6.26 8.23 17.82
N LYS A 168 5.77 7.75 18.97
CA LYS A 168 5.19 8.59 20.03
C LYS A 168 6.16 9.66 20.54
N THR A 169 7.44 9.32 20.66
CA THR A 169 8.47 10.30 21.05
C THR A 169 8.64 11.40 20.00
N LYS A 170 8.60 11.04 18.72
CA LYS A 170 8.78 11.97 17.60
C LYS A 170 7.64 12.98 17.47
N ILE A 171 6.39 12.55 17.68
CA ILE A 171 5.21 13.40 17.50
C ILE A 171 4.54 13.85 18.81
N THR A 172 5.06 13.43 19.97
CA THR A 172 4.45 13.51 21.31
C THR A 172 3.28 12.53 21.52
N GLU A 173 3.16 12.00 22.73
CA GLU A 173 2.13 11.00 23.05
C GLU A 173 0.70 11.53 22.90
N SER A 174 0.44 12.78 23.27
CA SER A 174 -0.89 13.39 23.11
C SER A 174 -1.28 13.52 21.64
N ALA A 175 -0.38 13.98 20.78
CA ALA A 175 -0.68 14.12 19.35
C ALA A 175 -0.84 12.75 18.67
N ALA A 176 -0.08 11.74 19.10
CA ALA A 176 -0.24 10.35 18.64
C ALA A 176 -1.64 9.81 18.93
N VAL A 177 -2.13 10.02 20.16
CA VAL A 177 -3.49 9.61 20.55
C VAL A 177 -4.55 10.34 19.72
N ASP A 178 -4.39 11.65 19.50
CA ASP A 178 -5.34 12.44 18.71
C ASP A 178 -5.34 12.02 17.24
N GLN A 179 -4.17 11.76 16.65
CA GLN A 179 -4.04 11.32 15.27
C GLN A 179 -4.76 9.97 15.04
N LEU A 180 -4.54 8.98 15.91
CA LEU A 180 -5.19 7.66 15.79
C LEU A 180 -6.71 7.77 15.97
N LYS A 181 -7.18 8.59 16.93
CA LYS A 181 -8.61 8.83 17.14
C LYS A 181 -9.29 9.44 15.92
N GLN A 182 -8.64 10.40 15.25
CA GLN A 182 -9.20 11.05 14.05
C GLN A 182 -9.50 10.06 12.92
N ILE A 183 -8.67 9.02 12.80
CA ILE A 183 -8.83 7.97 11.79
C ILE A 183 -9.45 6.68 12.36
N LYS A 184 -10.02 6.75 13.57
CA LYS A 184 -10.71 5.64 14.27
C LYS A 184 -9.83 4.40 14.49
N LEU A 185 -8.53 4.58 14.63
CA LEU A 185 -7.59 3.53 15.00
C LEU A 185 -7.25 3.58 16.49
N THR A 186 -6.82 2.44 17.02
CA THR A 186 -6.21 2.31 18.33
C THR A 186 -4.72 2.03 18.23
N GLU A 187 -3.99 2.22 19.33
CA GLU A 187 -2.58 1.79 19.41
C GLU A 187 -2.43 0.27 19.25
N ALA A 188 -3.42 -0.51 19.68
CA ALA A 188 -3.42 -1.95 19.51
C ALA A 188 -3.53 -2.35 18.02
N ASP A 189 -4.32 -1.63 17.23
CA ASP A 189 -4.42 -1.85 15.78
C ASP A 189 -3.07 -1.59 15.10
N LEU A 190 -2.43 -0.48 15.45
CA LEU A 190 -1.10 -0.13 14.95
C LEU A 190 -0.06 -1.19 15.35
N TYR A 191 -0.06 -1.60 16.61
CA TYR A 191 0.84 -2.63 17.14
C TYR A 191 0.66 -3.95 16.39
N ASN A 192 -0.57 -4.44 16.29
CA ASN A 192 -0.86 -5.72 15.63
C ASN A 192 -0.47 -5.68 14.15
N SER A 193 -0.72 -4.57 13.45
CA SER A 193 -0.32 -4.39 12.05
C SER A 193 1.20 -4.43 11.86
N ILE A 194 1.96 -3.76 12.73
CA ILE A 194 3.44 -3.79 12.66
C ILE A 194 3.96 -5.20 12.99
N VAL A 195 3.39 -5.87 14.00
CA VAL A 195 3.76 -7.26 14.33
C VAL A 195 3.50 -8.19 13.15
N GLU A 196 2.34 -8.08 12.51
CA GLU A 196 1.98 -8.88 11.34
C GLU A 196 2.96 -8.64 10.19
N SER A 197 3.20 -7.38 9.81
CA SER A 197 4.12 -7.00 8.74
C SER A 197 5.54 -7.50 8.98
N LEU A 198 6.06 -7.33 10.20
CA LEU A 198 7.39 -7.83 10.58
C LEU A 198 7.47 -9.35 10.60
N SER A 199 6.39 -10.02 10.98
CA SER A 199 6.31 -11.49 10.96
C SER A 199 6.33 -12.02 9.52
N VAL A 200 5.60 -11.39 8.60
CA VAL A 200 5.68 -11.70 7.16
C VAL A 200 7.11 -11.52 6.65
N GLN A 201 7.71 -10.36 6.93
CA GLN A 201 9.07 -10.07 6.49
C GLN A 201 10.09 -11.08 7.04
N SER A 202 9.92 -11.52 8.29
CA SER A 202 10.82 -12.49 8.93
C SER A 202 10.64 -13.89 8.35
N TYR A 203 9.41 -14.34 8.13
CA TYR A 203 9.10 -15.61 7.47
C TYR A 203 9.68 -15.67 6.04
N ILE A 204 9.44 -14.63 5.23
CA ILE A 204 9.99 -14.58 3.88
C ILE A 204 11.53 -14.58 3.94
N ASN A 205 12.11 -13.76 4.82
CA ASN A 205 13.57 -13.69 4.98
C ASN A 205 14.21 -15.00 5.43
N SER A 206 13.53 -15.80 6.25
CA SER A 206 14.04 -17.10 6.71
C SER A 206 13.87 -18.19 5.65
N SER A 207 12.93 -18.01 4.72
CA SER A 207 12.75 -18.89 3.56
C SER A 207 13.78 -18.69 2.45
N ILE A 208 14.49 -17.55 2.44
CA ILE A 208 15.51 -17.22 1.43
C ILE A 208 16.88 -17.74 1.87
N SER A 209 17.42 -18.71 1.12
CA SER A 209 18.72 -19.30 1.38
C SER A 209 19.89 -18.45 0.85
N ASP A 210 21.09 -18.67 1.39
CA ASP A 210 22.31 -18.01 0.90
C ASP A 210 22.62 -18.37 -0.55
N GLU A 211 22.26 -19.57 -0.99
CA GLU A 211 22.38 -20.00 -2.39
C GLU A 211 21.45 -19.19 -3.30
N GLN A 212 20.21 -18.92 -2.89
CA GLN A 212 19.28 -18.07 -3.65
C GLN A 212 19.79 -16.63 -3.73
N LEU A 213 20.32 -16.09 -2.63
CA LEU A 213 20.94 -14.76 -2.61
C LEU A 213 22.13 -14.70 -3.57
N LYS A 214 23.00 -15.72 -3.54
CA LYS A 214 24.18 -15.77 -4.42
C LYS A 214 23.78 -15.94 -5.88
N ALA A 215 22.78 -16.77 -6.17
CA ALA A 215 22.24 -16.95 -7.51
C ALA A 215 21.68 -15.64 -8.06
N LYS A 216 20.91 -14.88 -7.26
CA LYS A 216 20.39 -13.57 -7.65
C LYS A 216 21.51 -12.55 -7.88
N TYR A 217 22.55 -12.53 -7.04
CA TYR A 217 23.74 -11.70 -7.27
C TYR A 217 24.39 -12.00 -8.62
N ASP A 218 24.60 -13.28 -8.94
CA ASP A 218 25.22 -13.71 -10.19
C ASP A 218 24.31 -13.43 -11.41
N GLU A 219 23.00 -13.59 -11.25
CA GLU A 219 22.00 -13.22 -12.26
C GLU A 219 22.05 -11.73 -12.58
N ILE A 220 22.08 -10.86 -11.56
CA ILE A 220 22.13 -9.41 -11.71
C ILE A 220 23.43 -9.00 -12.43
N LEU A 221 24.57 -9.57 -12.05
CA LEU A 221 25.85 -9.31 -12.74
C LEU A 221 25.85 -9.75 -14.19
N LYS A 222 25.17 -10.85 -14.52
CA LYS A 222 25.07 -11.38 -15.88
C LYS A 222 24.11 -10.58 -16.75
N ALA A 223 22.98 -10.16 -16.19
CA ALA A 223 21.92 -9.45 -16.91
C ALA A 223 22.28 -7.98 -17.17
N ASN A 224 23.04 -7.36 -16.27
CA ASN A 224 23.30 -5.93 -16.29
C ASN A 224 24.80 -5.64 -16.32
N GLU A 225 25.32 -5.27 -17.49
CA GLU A 225 26.71 -4.83 -17.63
C GLU A 225 26.97 -3.64 -16.67
N GLY A 226 27.99 -3.77 -15.82
CA GLY A 226 28.30 -2.77 -14.79
C GLY A 226 27.41 -2.80 -13.56
N ALA A 227 26.55 -3.81 -13.38
CA ALA A 227 25.85 -3.98 -12.10
C ALA A 227 26.84 -4.07 -10.95
N TYR A 228 26.48 -3.42 -9.84
CA TYR A 228 27.30 -3.31 -8.63
C TYR A 228 28.70 -2.74 -8.85
N THR A 229 29.01 -2.25 -10.06
CA THR A 229 30.30 -1.66 -10.36
C THR A 229 30.29 -0.24 -9.81
N ILE A 230 31.26 0.04 -8.96
CA ILE A 230 31.57 1.39 -8.49
C ILE A 230 32.83 1.87 -9.20
N ALA A 231 32.88 3.14 -9.53
CA ALA A 231 34.07 3.76 -10.12
C ALA A 231 34.31 5.14 -9.52
N SER A 232 35.60 5.42 -9.29
CA SER A 232 36.07 6.79 -9.08
C SER A 232 36.71 7.27 -10.37
N LEU A 233 36.22 8.39 -10.89
CA LEU A 233 36.69 8.95 -12.15
C LEU A 233 36.61 10.47 -12.13
N ARG A 234 37.36 11.09 -13.04
CA ARG A 234 37.21 12.50 -13.35
C ARG A 234 36.64 12.66 -14.75
N HIS A 235 35.79 13.65 -14.94
CA HIS A 235 35.27 14.00 -16.25
C HIS A 235 35.18 15.51 -16.46
N ILE A 236 35.22 15.92 -17.73
CA ILE A 236 34.94 17.28 -18.19
C ILE A 236 33.82 17.16 -19.21
N LEU A 237 32.65 17.70 -18.85
CA LEU A 237 31.50 17.76 -19.74
C LEU A 237 31.58 19.04 -20.57
N ILE A 238 31.61 18.90 -21.89
CA ILE A 238 31.32 19.98 -22.82
C ILE A 238 29.85 19.87 -23.22
N GLY A 239 29.02 20.63 -22.51
CA GLY A 239 27.56 20.57 -22.60
C GLY A 239 26.99 21.17 -23.90
N LEU A 240 25.88 20.63 -24.40
CA LEU A 240 25.13 21.24 -25.51
C LEU A 240 24.20 22.35 -25.01
N ASN A 241 23.62 22.15 -23.82
CA ASN A 241 22.66 23.05 -23.19
C ASN A 241 23.09 23.36 -21.75
N ASP A 242 22.65 24.51 -21.26
CA ASP A 242 22.78 24.87 -19.85
C ASP A 242 21.87 23.98 -19.01
N SER A 243 22.44 23.33 -17.98
CA SER A 243 21.71 22.33 -17.19
C SER A 243 20.51 22.91 -16.43
N ALA A 244 20.56 24.20 -16.06
CA ALA A 244 19.52 24.86 -15.28
C ALA A 244 18.42 25.47 -16.15
N THR A 245 18.80 26.11 -17.26
CA THR A 245 17.90 26.91 -18.11
C THR A 245 17.50 26.21 -19.40
N GLN A 246 18.13 25.07 -19.72
CA GLN A 246 17.98 24.35 -21.00
C GLN A 246 18.32 25.19 -22.24
N LYS A 247 18.95 26.35 -22.06
CA LYS A 247 19.39 27.20 -23.16
C LYS A 247 20.53 26.51 -23.92
N VAL A 248 20.43 26.49 -25.25
CA VAL A 248 21.51 26.00 -26.12
C VAL A 248 22.78 26.82 -25.89
N LEU A 249 23.85 26.14 -25.51
CA LEU A 249 25.19 26.72 -25.32
C LEU A 249 26.00 26.65 -26.60
N ARG A 250 25.88 25.54 -27.35
CA ARG A 250 26.66 25.26 -28.56
C ARG A 250 26.10 24.08 -29.36
N THR A 251 26.51 24.00 -30.61
CA THR A 251 26.24 22.86 -31.51
C THR A 251 27.05 21.62 -31.10
N LYS A 252 26.69 20.44 -31.64
CA LYS A 252 27.45 19.20 -31.41
C LYS A 252 28.87 19.30 -31.95
N GLU A 253 29.05 19.93 -33.10
CA GLU A 253 30.34 20.09 -33.76
C GLU A 253 31.28 20.98 -32.93
N GLU A 254 30.77 22.08 -32.39
CA GLU A 254 31.50 22.97 -31.48
C GLU A 254 31.86 22.26 -30.17
N ALA A 255 30.92 21.52 -29.58
CA ALA A 255 31.17 20.75 -28.37
C ALA A 255 32.24 19.67 -28.58
N LEU A 256 32.19 18.95 -29.71
CA LEU A 256 33.19 17.95 -30.06
C LEU A 256 34.57 18.56 -30.28
N ALA A 257 34.66 19.70 -30.97
CA ALA A 257 35.93 20.40 -31.19
C ALA A 257 36.57 20.82 -29.85
N ARG A 258 35.77 21.39 -28.94
CA ARG A 258 36.22 21.80 -27.60
C ARG A 258 36.57 20.61 -26.71
N ALA A 259 35.86 19.49 -26.81
CA ALA A 259 36.21 18.26 -26.11
C ALA A 259 37.55 17.68 -26.61
N LYS A 260 37.81 17.71 -27.93
CA LYS A 260 39.10 17.32 -28.50
C LYS A 260 40.25 18.22 -28.04
N GLU A 261 40.00 19.52 -27.92
CA GLU A 261 40.97 20.45 -27.33
C GLU A 261 41.32 20.05 -25.90
N VAL A 262 40.32 19.89 -25.03
CA VAL A 262 40.51 19.45 -23.64
C VAL A 262 41.27 18.12 -23.57
N GLN A 263 40.92 17.15 -24.43
CA GLN A 263 41.61 15.87 -24.52
C GLN A 263 43.10 16.05 -24.82
N GLN A 264 43.45 16.89 -25.79
CA GLN A 264 44.85 17.13 -26.16
C GLN A 264 45.61 17.80 -25.02
N LYS A 265 45.00 18.78 -24.35
CA LYS A 265 45.57 19.46 -23.18
C LYS A 265 45.88 18.48 -22.05
N LEU A 266 44.94 17.58 -21.74
CA LEU A 266 45.13 16.51 -20.76
C LEU A 266 46.24 15.53 -21.18
N LYS A 267 46.30 15.14 -22.45
CA LYS A 267 47.38 14.28 -22.99
C LYS A 267 48.75 14.96 -22.93
N ASN A 268 48.80 16.29 -23.00
CA ASN A 268 50.03 17.08 -22.85
C ASN A 268 50.44 17.29 -21.38
N GLY A 269 49.67 16.78 -20.41
CA GLY A 269 49.99 16.87 -18.99
C GLY A 269 49.44 18.09 -18.27
N GLU A 270 48.52 18.85 -18.87
CA GLU A 270 47.78 19.90 -18.15
C GLU A 270 46.93 19.29 -17.00
N ASP A 271 46.79 20.04 -15.90
CA ASP A 271 46.09 19.57 -14.70
C ASP A 271 44.59 19.41 -14.94
N PHE A 272 44.07 18.22 -14.61
CA PHE A 272 42.66 17.86 -14.84
C PHE A 272 41.72 18.76 -14.04
N THR A 273 42.07 19.08 -12.80
CA THR A 273 41.22 19.90 -11.91
C THR A 273 41.04 21.31 -12.48
N SER A 274 42.14 21.90 -12.93
CA SER A 274 42.16 23.23 -13.54
C SER A 274 41.36 23.28 -14.84
N LEU A 275 41.49 22.25 -15.69
CA LEU A 275 40.70 22.15 -16.91
C LEU A 275 39.22 21.90 -16.64
N ALA A 276 38.87 21.07 -15.65
CA ALA A 276 37.47 20.86 -15.27
C ALA A 276 36.81 22.17 -14.83
N LYS A 277 37.48 22.97 -14.00
CA LYS A 277 36.96 24.27 -13.57
C LYS A 277 36.78 25.27 -14.72
N THR A 278 37.63 25.18 -15.75
CA THR A 278 37.66 26.13 -16.86
C THR A 278 36.71 25.72 -18.01
N TYR A 279 36.60 24.42 -18.28
CA TYR A 279 35.92 23.90 -19.47
C TYR A 279 34.63 23.13 -19.17
N SER A 280 34.47 22.57 -17.97
CA SER A 280 33.33 21.71 -17.69
C SER A 280 32.06 22.52 -17.45
N ASP A 281 31.00 22.15 -18.15
CA ASP A 281 29.64 22.66 -17.91
C ASP A 281 28.87 21.77 -16.92
N ASP A 282 29.47 20.71 -16.36
CA ASP A 282 28.84 19.90 -15.31
C ASP A 282 28.81 20.67 -13.97
N PRO A 283 27.64 21.13 -13.50
CA PRO A 283 27.56 21.84 -12.23
C PRO A 283 27.88 20.95 -11.03
N GLY A 284 27.74 19.62 -11.15
CA GLY A 284 27.89 18.69 -10.04
C GLY A 284 29.35 18.41 -9.65
N SER A 285 30.29 18.55 -10.59
CA SER A 285 31.69 18.18 -10.34
C SER A 285 32.74 19.18 -10.81
N LYS A 286 32.40 20.19 -11.64
CA LYS A 286 33.40 21.13 -12.20
C LYS A 286 34.27 21.81 -11.14
N ASP A 287 33.67 22.20 -10.02
CA ASP A 287 34.37 22.88 -8.92
C ASP A 287 35.17 21.93 -8.03
N ASN A 288 34.94 20.61 -8.15
CA ASN A 288 35.69 19.55 -7.50
C ASN A 288 36.61 18.80 -8.48
N GLY A 289 37.04 19.47 -9.55
CA GLY A 289 37.98 18.92 -10.52
C GLY A 289 37.41 17.76 -11.36
N GLY A 290 36.09 17.77 -11.59
CA GLY A 290 35.40 16.76 -12.39
C GLY A 290 35.18 15.42 -11.69
N LEU A 291 35.47 15.33 -10.38
CA LEU A 291 35.52 14.06 -9.65
C LEU A 291 34.12 13.52 -9.30
N TYR A 292 33.86 12.28 -9.70
CA TYR A 292 32.91 11.39 -9.07
C TYR A 292 33.69 10.31 -8.31
N SER A 293 33.42 10.14 -7.01
CA SER A 293 34.12 9.19 -6.14
C SER A 293 33.18 8.07 -5.71
N ASP A 294 33.58 6.83 -5.97
CA ASP A 294 32.92 5.59 -5.54
C ASP A 294 31.42 5.52 -5.87
N VAL A 295 31.07 6.00 -7.06
CA VAL A 295 29.67 6.05 -7.52
C VAL A 295 29.33 4.78 -8.31
N GLU A 296 28.12 4.26 -8.11
CA GLU A 296 27.61 3.15 -8.91
C GLU A 296 27.40 3.55 -10.37
N VAL A 297 28.07 2.85 -11.28
CA VAL A 297 28.02 3.16 -12.72
C VAL A 297 26.64 2.90 -13.33
N SER A 298 25.80 2.11 -12.65
CA SER A 298 24.41 1.82 -13.05
C SER A 298 23.54 3.08 -13.10
N GLN A 299 23.90 4.13 -12.36
CA GLN A 299 23.18 5.40 -12.30
C GLN A 299 23.53 6.35 -13.45
N TRP A 300 24.55 6.02 -14.25
CA TRP A 300 25.03 6.89 -15.32
C TRP A 300 24.36 6.58 -16.66
N VAL A 301 24.21 7.64 -17.47
CA VAL A 301 23.69 7.54 -18.84
C VAL A 301 24.55 6.61 -19.70
N ALA A 302 23.91 5.93 -20.67
CA ALA A 302 24.48 4.77 -21.36
C ALA A 302 25.89 4.99 -21.92
N GLY A 303 26.14 6.11 -22.61
CA GLY A 303 27.45 6.43 -23.18
C GLY A 303 28.54 6.60 -22.12
N PHE A 304 28.23 7.32 -21.04
CA PHE A 304 29.14 7.56 -19.92
C PHE A 304 29.42 6.26 -19.15
N LYS A 305 28.36 5.50 -18.84
CA LYS A 305 28.45 4.19 -18.19
C LYS A 305 29.36 3.24 -18.97
N LYS A 306 29.13 3.10 -20.28
CA LYS A 306 29.94 2.24 -21.13
C LYS A 306 31.41 2.62 -21.09
N ALA A 307 31.71 3.91 -21.23
CA ALA A 307 33.09 4.39 -21.16
C ALA A 307 33.72 4.14 -19.78
N ALA A 308 33.00 4.37 -18.68
CA ALA A 308 33.53 4.09 -17.35
C ALA A 308 33.84 2.60 -17.11
N ILE A 309 33.07 1.70 -17.72
CA ILE A 309 33.26 0.23 -17.63
C ILE A 309 34.35 -0.27 -18.58
N SER A 310 34.56 0.37 -19.74
CA SER A 310 35.51 -0.11 -20.75
C SER A 310 36.87 0.57 -20.72
N LEU A 311 36.96 1.82 -20.24
CA LEU A 311 38.20 2.59 -20.30
C LEU A 311 39.29 1.95 -19.44
N THR A 312 40.51 1.92 -19.97
CA THR A 312 41.70 1.52 -19.22
C THR A 312 41.95 2.52 -18.10
N LEU A 313 42.20 2.01 -16.89
CA LEU A 313 42.45 2.86 -15.73
C LEU A 313 43.58 3.85 -16.00
N ASN A 314 43.39 5.07 -15.51
CA ASN A 314 44.31 6.19 -15.60
C ASN A 314 44.66 6.68 -17.00
N THR A 315 43.85 6.34 -18.01
CA THR A 315 43.96 6.87 -19.38
C THR A 315 42.94 7.97 -19.65
N ILE A 316 43.27 8.90 -20.55
CA ILE A 316 42.34 9.93 -21.03
C ILE A 316 41.53 9.35 -22.18
N SER A 317 40.20 9.36 -22.04
CA SER A 317 39.29 8.85 -23.07
C SER A 317 39.31 9.71 -24.35
N ASP A 318 38.80 9.15 -25.45
CA ASP A 318 38.23 9.97 -26.51
C ASP A 318 36.96 10.69 -26.04
N PRO A 319 36.51 11.77 -26.70
CA PRO A 319 35.24 12.41 -26.39
C PRO A 319 34.08 11.41 -26.43
N VAL A 320 33.45 11.18 -25.28
CA VAL A 320 32.32 10.26 -25.11
C VAL A 320 31.02 11.04 -25.29
N GLU A 321 30.24 10.72 -26.32
CA GLU A 321 28.96 11.37 -26.57
C GLU A 321 27.88 10.85 -25.61
N THR A 322 27.10 11.78 -25.04
CA THR A 322 25.85 11.50 -24.32
C THR A 322 24.79 12.53 -24.71
N GLU A 323 23.57 12.39 -24.18
CA GLU A 323 22.51 13.38 -24.34
C GLU A 323 22.86 14.79 -23.81
N PHE A 324 23.84 14.88 -22.91
CA PHE A 324 24.31 16.16 -22.35
C PHE A 324 25.37 16.85 -23.23
N GLY A 325 26.05 16.11 -24.11
CA GLY A 325 27.18 16.61 -24.91
C GLY A 325 28.34 15.63 -24.95
N TYR A 326 29.57 16.14 -24.89
CA TYR A 326 30.78 15.32 -24.97
C TYR A 326 31.56 15.33 -23.65
N HIS A 327 31.93 14.15 -23.17
CA HIS A 327 32.70 13.97 -21.95
C HIS A 327 34.13 13.55 -22.28
N VAL A 328 35.11 14.20 -21.67
CA VAL A 328 36.49 13.68 -21.62
C VAL A 328 36.73 13.16 -20.22
N MET A 329 37.02 11.87 -20.08
CA MET A 329 37.08 11.22 -18.78
C MET A 329 38.41 10.49 -18.53
N LYS A 330 38.70 10.29 -17.25
CA LYS A 330 39.78 9.45 -16.73
C LYS A 330 39.25 8.62 -15.59
N VAL A 331 39.20 7.30 -15.76
CA VAL A 331 38.79 6.37 -14.69
C VAL A 331 39.98 6.09 -13.79
N GLU A 332 39.89 6.45 -12.51
CA GLU A 332 40.98 6.33 -11.53
C GLU A 332 40.92 4.96 -10.84
N SER A 333 39.72 4.52 -10.45
CA SER A 333 39.47 3.19 -9.89
C SER A 333 38.15 2.62 -10.38
N ARG A 334 38.04 1.29 -10.38
CA ARG A 334 36.81 0.55 -10.65
C ARG A 334 36.84 -0.76 -9.89
N SER A 335 35.74 -1.10 -9.23
CA SER A 335 35.56 -2.39 -8.56
C SER A 335 34.09 -2.81 -8.61
N VAL A 336 33.83 -4.08 -8.37
CA VAL A 336 32.47 -4.62 -8.22
C VAL A 336 32.22 -4.82 -6.73
N LYS A 337 31.12 -4.28 -6.20
CA LYS A 337 30.72 -4.53 -4.81
C LYS A 337 30.60 -6.03 -4.58
N THR A 338 31.17 -6.52 -3.49
CA THR A 338 31.15 -7.96 -3.17
C THR A 338 29.74 -8.42 -2.81
N PHE A 339 29.47 -9.72 -2.98
CA PHE A 339 28.23 -10.34 -2.54
C PHE A 339 27.86 -9.93 -1.10
N ASP A 340 28.80 -10.05 -0.15
CA ASP A 340 28.55 -9.71 1.26
C ASP A 340 28.11 -8.25 1.44
N SER A 341 28.68 -7.31 0.67
CA SER A 341 28.33 -5.89 0.77
C SER A 341 26.94 -5.57 0.23
N VAL A 342 26.39 -6.39 -0.66
CA VAL A 342 25.05 -6.19 -1.25
C VAL A 342 24.03 -7.24 -0.79
N LYS A 343 24.44 -8.19 0.07
CA LYS A 343 23.60 -9.31 0.53
C LYS A 343 22.27 -8.85 1.12
N ALA A 344 22.29 -7.79 1.93
CA ALA A 344 21.07 -7.23 2.53
C ALA A 344 20.14 -6.60 1.47
N GLN A 345 20.69 -5.89 0.48
CA GLN A 345 19.91 -5.33 -0.62
C GLN A 345 19.23 -6.45 -1.43
N ILE A 346 19.99 -7.48 -1.80
CA ILE A 346 19.46 -8.63 -2.56
C ILE A 346 18.41 -9.37 -1.76
N LYS A 347 18.60 -9.52 -0.45
CA LYS A 347 17.61 -10.15 0.43
C LYS A 347 16.29 -9.38 0.47
N ASN A 348 16.34 -8.06 0.50
CA ASN A 348 15.15 -7.22 0.42
C ASN A 348 14.46 -7.35 -0.94
N GLU A 349 15.21 -7.35 -2.04
CA GLU A 349 14.68 -7.55 -3.39
C GLU A 349 14.00 -8.91 -3.54
N LEU A 350 14.67 -10.00 -3.16
CA LEU A 350 14.07 -11.34 -3.17
C LEU A 350 12.87 -11.47 -2.24
N SER A 351 12.84 -10.72 -1.13
CA SER A 351 11.67 -10.72 -0.24
C SER A 351 10.45 -10.09 -0.88
N GLN A 352 10.65 -8.96 -1.58
CA GLN A 352 9.59 -8.30 -2.34
C GLN A 352 9.11 -9.20 -3.48
N GLU A 353 10.02 -9.85 -4.20
CA GLU A 353 9.69 -10.81 -5.27
C GLU A 353 8.89 -12.01 -4.74
N HIS A 354 9.26 -12.58 -3.58
CA HIS A 354 8.48 -13.65 -2.96
C HIS A 354 7.09 -13.18 -2.54
N SER A 355 7.00 -11.99 -1.92
CA SER A 355 5.73 -11.39 -1.52
C SER A 355 4.80 -11.17 -2.72
N GLN A 356 5.33 -10.61 -3.81
CA GLN A 356 4.60 -10.40 -5.05
C GLN A 356 4.20 -11.73 -5.70
N ALA A 357 5.12 -12.70 -5.80
CA ALA A 357 4.85 -14.00 -6.38
C ALA A 357 3.75 -14.74 -5.61
N PHE A 358 3.73 -14.64 -4.27
CA PHE A 358 2.66 -15.19 -3.46
C PHE A 358 1.32 -14.52 -3.79
N MET A 359 1.28 -13.19 -3.85
CA MET A 359 0.08 -12.42 -4.19
C MET A 359 -0.52 -12.81 -5.54
N GLU A 360 0.33 -12.95 -6.56
CA GLU A 360 -0.10 -13.16 -7.94
C GLU A 360 -0.38 -14.63 -8.27
N LYS A 361 0.40 -15.57 -7.70
CA LYS A 361 0.41 -16.97 -8.15
C LYS A 361 -0.20 -17.94 -7.15
N GLU A 362 -0.08 -17.67 -5.85
CA GLU A 362 -0.54 -18.61 -4.81
C GLU A 362 -1.86 -18.18 -4.19
N LEU A 363 -1.96 -16.91 -3.80
CA LEU A 363 -3.11 -16.34 -3.11
C LEU A 363 -4.45 -16.57 -3.85
N PRO A 364 -4.55 -16.44 -5.19
CA PRO A 364 -5.82 -16.64 -5.88
C PRO A 364 -6.43 -18.04 -5.66
N ALA A 365 -5.62 -19.08 -5.47
CA ALA A 365 -6.08 -20.44 -5.21
C ALA A 365 -6.47 -20.70 -3.73
N LEU A 366 -6.16 -19.74 -2.86
CA LEU A 366 -6.49 -19.77 -1.44
C LEU A 366 -7.74 -18.94 -1.13
N ILE A 367 -8.08 -17.96 -1.95
CA ILE A 367 -9.30 -17.17 -1.81
C ILE A 367 -10.52 -17.98 -2.26
N GLU A 368 -11.54 -18.05 -1.41
CA GLU A 368 -12.81 -18.74 -1.71
C GLU A 368 -13.87 -17.75 -2.20
N LYS A 369 -13.98 -16.59 -1.54
CA LYS A 369 -14.90 -15.51 -1.92
C LYS A 369 -14.39 -14.17 -1.41
N ILE A 370 -14.52 -13.11 -2.22
CA ILE A 370 -14.42 -11.71 -1.80
C ILE A 370 -15.72 -11.02 -2.22
N ASP A 371 -16.34 -10.30 -1.28
CA ASP A 371 -17.59 -9.57 -1.45
C ASP A 371 -17.57 -8.36 -0.53
N LEU A 372 -17.11 -7.23 -1.08
CA LEU A 372 -16.95 -5.99 -0.31
C LEU A 372 -18.27 -5.20 -0.21
N GLY A 373 -19.39 -5.75 -0.70
CA GLY A 373 -20.71 -5.14 -0.59
C GLY A 373 -20.87 -3.82 -1.34
N GLN A 374 -20.41 -3.77 -2.60
CA GLN A 374 -20.63 -2.64 -3.50
C GLN A 374 -22.05 -2.59 -4.06
#